data_AF-A0A146KI10-F1
#
_entry.id   AF-A0A146KI10-F1
#
_cell.length_a   1.000
_cell.length_b   1.000
_cell.length_c   1.000
_cell.angle_alpha   90.00
_cell.angle_beta   90.00
_cell.angle_gamma   90.00
#
_symmetry.space_group_name_H-M   'P 1'
#
loop_
_entity.id
_entity.type
_entity.pdbx_description
1 polymer ?
#
loop_
_entity_poly.entity_id
_entity_poly.type
_entity_poly.pdbx_seq_one_letter_code
_entity_poly.pdbx_strand_id
1 'polypeptide(L)'
;QKQKFKRRLVSCLDTPIFIRELPIAAGGVGAGLWEGGEMLANFILDNKQYFSQFDKCLELGSGVGLTGIAMSTLIPTFMSDYKLSLLDNIQYNIWMNTNDIDDKQELFASEAQFQLFEKQSSLIKQNAKLMFLDWFDNDSRTGVEELSIQILPQN
;
A
#
# COMPACT_ATOMS: atom_id res chain seq x y z
N GLN A 1 -10.77 0.56 25.88
CA GLN A 1 -11.10 1.66 24.95
C GLN A 1 -10.85 1.14 23.53
N LYS A 2 -11.82 1.25 22.60
CA LYS A 2 -11.58 0.86 21.20
C LYS A 2 -10.60 1.88 20.59
N GLN A 3 -9.45 1.41 20.13
CA GLN A 3 -8.42 2.25 19.52
C GLN A 3 -8.94 2.77 18.17
N LYS A 4 -9.03 4.09 18.01
CA LYS A 4 -9.48 4.72 16.75
C LYS A 4 -8.30 4.79 15.78
N PHE A 5 -8.43 4.10 14.65
CA PHE A 5 -7.49 4.22 13.53
C PHE A 5 -7.87 5.41 12.66
N LYS A 6 -6.86 6.14 12.17
CA LYS A 6 -7.06 7.26 11.23
C LYS A 6 -7.02 6.70 9.81
N ARG A 7 -8.09 6.90 9.05
CA ARG A 7 -8.17 6.56 7.63
C ARG A 7 -8.18 7.83 6.80
N ARG A 8 -7.46 7.83 5.69
CA ARG A 8 -7.38 8.95 4.75
C ARG A 8 -7.53 8.40 3.33
N LEU A 9 -8.33 9.10 2.54
CA LEU A 9 -8.23 9.02 1.10
C LEU A 9 -7.11 9.96 0.66
N VAL A 10 -6.08 9.42 0.01
CA VAL A 10 -4.99 10.19 -0.57
C VAL A 10 -5.23 10.26 -2.07
N SER A 11 -5.49 11.47 -2.57
CA SER A 11 -5.63 11.70 -4.01
C SER A 11 -4.25 12.00 -4.59
N CYS A 12 -3.63 11.01 -5.23
CA CYS A 12 -2.37 11.21 -5.93
C CYS A 12 -2.64 11.43 -7.42
N LEU A 13 -2.59 12.67 -7.92
CA LEU A 13 -2.89 13.02 -9.32
C LEU A 13 -4.19 12.33 -9.82
N ASP A 14 -5.28 12.58 -9.10
CA ASP A 14 -6.63 12.02 -9.32
C ASP A 14 -6.79 10.52 -9.11
N THR A 15 -5.72 9.80 -8.75
CA THR A 15 -5.76 8.40 -8.33
C THR A 15 -6.10 8.31 -6.84
N PRO A 16 -7.30 7.79 -6.49
CA PRO A 16 -7.70 7.64 -5.10
C PRO A 16 -7.01 6.41 -4.49
N ILE A 17 -6.25 6.61 -3.41
CA ILE A 17 -5.64 5.54 -2.62
C ILE A 17 -6.12 5.64 -1.17
N PHE A 18 -6.73 4.57 -0.66
CA PHE A 18 -7.17 4.48 0.73
C PHE A 18 -6.03 4.03 1.62
N ILE A 19 -5.71 4.82 2.65
CA ILE A 19 -4.64 4.51 3.62
C ILE A 19 -5.19 4.57 5.04
N ARG A 20 -4.89 3.54 5.83
CA ARG A 20 -5.02 3.54 7.28
C ARG A 20 -3.65 3.81 7.90
N GLU A 21 -3.59 4.86 8.71
CA GLU A 21 -2.48 5.13 9.62
C GLU A 21 -2.70 4.38 10.94
N LEU A 22 -1.61 3.97 11.57
CA LEU A 22 -1.60 3.39 12.91
C LEU A 22 -1.30 4.45 13.96
N PRO A 23 -1.66 4.20 15.23
CA PRO A 23 -1.10 4.94 16.36
C PRO A 23 0.42 4.72 16.46
N ILE A 24 1.17 5.76 16.83
CA ILE A 24 2.64 5.70 17.00
C ILE A 24 3.05 4.56 17.95
N ALA A 25 2.27 4.31 19.01
CA ALA A 25 2.52 3.20 19.94
C ALA A 25 2.53 1.82 19.25
N ALA A 26 1.72 1.65 18.20
CA ALA A 26 1.64 0.40 17.43
C ALA A 26 2.66 0.37 16.29
N GLY A 27 2.72 1.40 15.45
CA GLY A 27 3.55 1.39 14.23
C GLY A 27 4.91 2.08 14.33
N GLY A 28 5.24 2.74 15.44
CA GLY A 28 6.44 3.58 15.55
C GLY A 28 6.45 4.71 14.52
N VAL A 29 7.61 5.01 13.95
CA VAL A 29 7.76 6.05 12.92
C VAL A 29 7.11 5.67 11.58
N GLY A 30 6.93 4.38 11.30
CA GLY A 30 6.23 3.89 10.10
C GLY A 30 4.70 3.96 10.21
N ALA A 31 4.15 4.40 11.35
CA ALA A 31 2.72 4.38 11.62
C ALA A 31 1.92 5.39 10.79
N GLY A 32 2.56 6.46 10.31
CA GLY A 32 1.91 7.59 9.65
C GLY A 32 2.33 7.76 8.20
N LEU A 33 1.58 8.60 7.50
CA LEU A 33 2.00 9.15 6.22
C LEU A 33 3.03 10.25 6.42
N TRP A 34 4.02 10.28 5.54
CA TRP A 34 5.05 11.30 5.49
C TRP A 34 4.98 12.05 4.16
N GLU A 35 5.30 13.34 4.17
CA GLU A 35 5.28 14.20 2.97
C GLU A 35 6.13 13.61 1.83
N GLY A 36 7.29 13.04 2.15
CA GLY A 36 8.14 12.36 1.17
C GLY A 36 7.46 11.15 0.50
N GLY A 37 6.64 10.40 1.25
CA GLY A 37 5.86 9.29 0.70
C GLY A 37 4.74 9.79 -0.22
N GLU A 38 4.03 10.85 0.18
CA GLU A 38 3.00 11.47 -0.68
C GLU A 38 3.63 12.06 -1.96
N MET A 39 4.80 12.70 -1.87
CA MET A 39 5.52 13.23 -3.03
C MET A 39 6.01 12.11 -3.96
N LEU A 40 6.58 11.03 -3.43
CA LEU A 40 7.04 9.91 -4.25
C LEU A 40 5.88 9.18 -4.94
N ALA A 41 4.75 8.99 -4.26
CA ALA A 41 3.57 8.38 -4.86
C ALA A 41 3.03 9.22 -6.02
N ASN A 42 2.97 10.55 -5.86
CA ASN A 42 2.63 11.46 -6.95
C ASN A 42 3.64 11.36 -8.09
N PHE A 43 4.94 11.38 -7.80
CA PHE A 43 5.98 11.26 -8.81
C PHE A 43 5.88 9.96 -9.63
N ILE A 44 5.60 8.83 -8.97
CA ILE A 44 5.39 7.53 -9.63
C ILE A 44 4.20 7.61 -10.61
N LEU A 45 3.08 8.17 -10.15
CA LEU A 45 1.85 8.24 -10.93
C LEU A 45 1.88 9.32 -12.03
N ASP A 46 2.74 10.32 -11.92
CA ASP A 46 3.00 11.28 -12.99
C ASP A 46 3.92 10.68 -14.07
N ASN A 47 4.84 9.82 -13.66
CA ASN A 47 5.90 9.27 -14.51
C ASN A 47 5.67 7.79 -14.84
N LYS A 48 4.41 7.38 -15.06
CA LYS A 48 4.05 5.96 -15.26
C LYS A 48 4.87 5.28 -16.35
N GLN A 49 5.09 5.96 -17.48
CA GLN A 49 5.87 5.43 -18.61
C GLN A 49 7.31 5.07 -18.21
N TYR A 50 7.92 5.87 -17.33
CA TYR A 50 9.26 5.61 -16.83
C TYR A 50 9.29 4.39 -15.90
N PHE A 51 8.28 4.20 -15.06
CA PHE A 51 8.27 3.08 -14.10
C PHE A 51 7.76 1.77 -14.70
N SER A 52 6.88 1.82 -15.70
CA SER A 52 6.35 0.62 -16.39
C SER A 52 7.39 -0.15 -17.21
N GLN A 53 8.60 0.38 -17.39
CA GLN A 53 9.69 -0.33 -18.08
C GLN A 53 10.43 -1.34 -17.21
N PHE A 54 10.21 -1.32 -15.89
CA PHE A 54 10.86 -2.24 -14.94
C PHE A 54 10.02 -3.50 -14.73
N ASP A 55 10.67 -4.64 -14.50
CA ASP A 55 9.95 -5.92 -14.29
C ASP A 55 9.32 -6.02 -12.91
N LYS A 56 9.97 -5.46 -11.89
CA LYS A 56 9.55 -5.54 -10.49
C LYS A 56 10.16 -4.43 -9.65
N CYS A 57 9.48 -4.08 -8.57
CA CYS A 57 9.93 -3.14 -7.54
C CYS A 57 10.06 -3.84 -6.18
N LEU A 58 11.07 -3.45 -5.41
CA LEU A 58 11.17 -3.72 -3.98
C LEU A 58 11.20 -2.38 -3.25
N GLU A 59 10.22 -2.18 -2.37
CA GLU A 59 10.16 -1.04 -1.47
C GLU A 59 10.67 -1.45 -0.09
N LEU A 60 11.67 -0.71 0.41
CA LEU A 60 12.24 -0.87 1.74
C LEU A 60 11.61 0.16 2.68
N GLY A 61 11.12 -0.30 3.83
CA GLY A 61 10.50 0.60 4.81
C GLY A 61 9.18 1.17 4.34
N SER A 62 8.31 0.28 3.87
CA SER A 62 7.01 0.65 3.30
C SER A 62 6.12 1.42 4.28
N GLY A 63 6.29 1.27 5.61
CA GLY A 63 5.49 2.00 6.60
C GLY A 63 4.00 1.70 6.46
N VAL A 64 3.20 2.67 5.98
CA VAL A 64 1.77 2.46 5.67
C VAL A 64 1.51 1.96 4.23
N GLY A 65 2.53 1.91 3.38
CA GLY A 65 2.51 1.28 2.05
C GLY A 65 1.99 2.15 0.90
N LEU A 66 1.85 3.47 1.08
CA LEU A 66 1.29 4.36 0.05
C LEU A 66 2.06 4.26 -1.28
N THR A 67 3.37 4.36 -1.23
CA THR A 67 4.26 4.39 -2.40
C THR A 67 4.34 3.02 -3.09
N GLY A 68 4.45 1.93 -2.32
CA GLY A 68 4.35 0.58 -2.87
C GLY A 68 2.99 0.25 -3.48
N ILE A 69 1.88 0.72 -2.90
CA ILE A 69 0.54 0.60 -3.50
C ILE A 69 0.47 1.40 -4.81
N ALA A 70 0.98 2.63 -4.84
CA ALA A 70 1.04 3.43 -6.06
C ALA A 70 1.84 2.73 -7.17
N MET A 71 3.02 2.17 -6.85
CA MET A 71 3.84 1.40 -7.79
C MET A 71 3.14 0.12 -8.26
N SER A 72 2.38 -0.53 -7.38
CA SER A 72 1.59 -1.73 -7.70
C SER A 72 0.52 -1.48 -8.75
N THR A 73 0.12 -0.23 -8.99
CA THR A 73 -0.77 0.11 -10.12
C THR A 73 -0.07 -0.02 -11.48
N LEU A 74 1.26 -0.20 -11.50
CA LEU A 74 2.07 -0.24 -12.72
C LEU A 74 2.77 -1.59 -12.89
N ILE A 75 3.45 -2.07 -11.85
CA ILE A 75 4.33 -3.24 -11.92
C ILE A 75 4.28 -4.07 -10.62
N PRO A 76 4.66 -5.37 -10.67
CA PRO A 76 4.82 -6.19 -9.47
C PRO A 76 5.71 -5.51 -8.42
N THR A 77 5.21 -5.36 -7.20
CA THR A 77 5.88 -4.59 -6.15
C THR A 77 5.86 -5.35 -4.83
N PHE A 78 7.05 -5.62 -4.29
CA PHE A 78 7.26 -6.17 -2.97
C PHE A 78 7.41 -5.03 -1.97
N MET A 79 6.48 -4.93 -1.02
CA MET A 79 6.54 -3.98 0.08
C MET A 79 7.11 -4.68 1.31
N SER A 80 8.13 -4.06 1.92
CA SER A 80 8.85 -4.65 3.04
C SER A 80 9.02 -3.71 4.20
N ASP A 81 8.96 -4.29 5.39
CA ASP A 81 9.21 -3.63 6.66
C ASP A 81 9.66 -4.68 7.70
N TYR A 82 10.39 -4.25 8.72
CA TYR A 82 10.82 -5.11 9.82
C TYR A 82 9.77 -5.28 10.90
N LYS A 83 8.75 -4.42 10.93
CA LYS A 83 7.73 -4.46 11.97
C LYS A 83 6.48 -5.18 11.47
N LEU A 84 6.17 -6.33 12.07
CA LEU A 84 4.99 -7.13 11.71
C LEU A 84 3.68 -6.32 11.77
N SER A 85 3.52 -5.45 12.76
CA SER A 85 2.32 -4.59 12.84
C SER A 85 2.17 -3.62 11.65
N LEU A 86 3.29 -3.23 11.02
CA LEU A 86 3.27 -2.43 9.80
C LEU A 86 2.88 -3.29 8.60
N LEU A 87 3.42 -4.52 8.49
CA LEU A 87 3.02 -5.46 7.44
C LEU A 87 1.53 -5.81 7.49
N ASP A 88 0.98 -6.08 8.69
CA ASP A 88 -0.46 -6.28 8.89
C ASP A 88 -1.28 -5.05 8.44
N ASN A 89 -0.73 -3.86 8.66
CA ASN A 89 -1.36 -2.61 8.26
C ASN A 89 -1.31 -2.38 6.75
N ILE A 90 -0.18 -2.67 6.12
CA ILE A 90 -0.03 -2.60 4.66
C ILE A 90 -0.98 -3.61 4.02
N GLN A 91 -1.09 -4.83 4.57
CA GLN A 91 -2.05 -5.83 4.11
C GLN A 91 -3.49 -5.32 4.15
N TYR A 92 -3.88 -4.68 5.25
CA TYR A 92 -5.18 -4.04 5.35
C TYR A 92 -5.35 -2.89 4.35
N ASN A 93 -4.31 -2.09 4.10
CA ASN A 93 -4.34 -1.02 3.12
C ASN A 93 -4.46 -1.57 1.69
N ILE A 94 -3.76 -2.64 1.33
CA ILE A 94 -3.95 -3.35 0.06
C ILE A 94 -5.39 -3.84 -0.05
N TRP A 95 -5.93 -4.45 1.01
CA TRP A 95 -7.31 -4.94 1.03
C TRP A 95 -8.32 -3.82 0.78
N MET A 96 -8.15 -2.65 1.42
CA MET A 96 -9.00 -1.47 1.19
C MET A 96 -8.93 -0.93 -0.23
N ASN A 97 -7.86 -1.20 -0.97
CA ASN A 97 -7.72 -0.77 -2.37
C ASN A 97 -8.05 -1.89 -3.38
N THR A 98 -8.44 -3.09 -2.94
CA THR A 98 -8.65 -4.26 -3.82
C THR A 98 -9.97 -5.01 -3.62
N ASN A 99 -10.70 -4.77 -2.53
CA ASN A 99 -11.97 -5.43 -2.21
C ASN A 99 -13.08 -4.39 -1.96
N ASP A 100 -14.33 -4.85 -1.88
CA ASP A 100 -15.53 -4.06 -1.56
C ASP A 100 -15.63 -2.79 -2.43
N ILE A 101 -15.54 -2.95 -3.75
CA ILE A 101 -15.54 -1.83 -4.69
C ILE A 101 -16.94 -1.24 -4.84
N ASP A 102 -17.97 -2.09 -4.89
CA ASP A 102 -19.37 -1.68 -5.03
C ASP A 102 -19.81 -0.75 -3.88
N ASP A 103 -19.40 -1.06 -2.64
CA ASP A 103 -19.70 -0.25 -1.46
C ASP A 103 -18.98 1.12 -1.45
N LYS A 104 -18.07 1.36 -2.40
CA LYS A 104 -17.26 2.59 -2.47
C LYS A 104 -17.72 3.54 -3.56
N GLN A 105 -18.64 3.15 -4.44
CA GLN A 105 -19.03 3.99 -5.58
C GLN A 105 -19.45 5.40 -5.14
N GLU A 106 -20.17 5.50 -4.02
CA GLU A 106 -20.61 6.78 -3.43
C GLU A 106 -19.47 7.67 -2.90
N LEU A 107 -18.26 7.14 -2.73
CA LEU A 107 -17.08 7.90 -2.27
C LEU A 107 -16.39 8.69 -3.39
N PHE A 108 -16.74 8.43 -4.64
CA PHE A 108 -16.10 9.05 -5.79
C PHE A 108 -16.93 10.21 -6.33
N ALA A 109 -16.26 11.28 -6.77
CA ALA A 109 -16.93 12.48 -7.26
C ALA A 109 -17.55 12.29 -8.66
N SER A 110 -17.15 11.24 -9.37
CA SER A 110 -17.65 10.93 -10.71
C SER A 110 -17.46 9.46 -11.05
N GLU A 111 -18.27 8.97 -11.99
CA GLU A 111 -18.13 7.62 -12.56
C GLU A 111 -16.75 7.40 -13.18
N ALA A 112 -16.17 8.42 -13.84
CA ALA A 112 -14.83 8.31 -14.41
C ALA A 112 -13.74 8.04 -13.34
N GLN A 113 -13.89 8.66 -12.16
CA GLN A 113 -12.99 8.44 -11.04
C GLN A 113 -13.16 7.02 -10.45
N PHE A 114 -14.40 6.55 -10.37
CA PHE A 114 -14.70 5.18 -9.93
C PHE A 114 -14.10 4.13 -10.89
N GLN A 115 -14.30 4.29 -12.19
CA GLN A 115 -13.73 3.40 -13.22
C GLN A 115 -12.19 3.40 -13.19
N LEU A 116 -11.57 4.55 -12.91
CA LEU A 116 -10.12 4.63 -12.71
C LEU A 116 -9.69 3.80 -11.48
N PHE A 117 -10.42 3.92 -10.37
CA PHE A 117 -10.18 3.14 -9.16
C PHE A 117 -10.35 1.63 -9.39
N GLU A 118 -11.41 1.19 -10.08
CA GLU A 118 -11.64 -0.22 -10.41
C GLU A 118 -10.48 -0.85 -11.19
N LYS A 119 -9.98 -0.12 -12.20
CA LYS A 119 -8.81 -0.54 -12.98
C LYS A 119 -7.59 -0.68 -12.09
N GLN A 120 -7.35 0.28 -11.19
CA GLN A 120 -6.20 0.26 -10.28
C GLN A 120 -6.30 -0.85 -9.26
N SER A 121 -7.49 -1.07 -8.70
CA SER A 121 -7.79 -2.14 -7.76
C SER A 121 -7.39 -3.50 -8.32
N SER A 122 -7.74 -3.77 -9.59
CA SER A 122 -7.36 -5.00 -10.27
C SER A 122 -5.84 -5.17 -10.40
N LEU A 123 -5.13 -4.09 -10.74
CA LEU A 123 -3.67 -4.08 -10.88
C LEU A 123 -2.97 -4.26 -9.53
N ILE A 124 -3.41 -3.54 -8.50
CA ILE A 124 -2.87 -3.67 -7.13
C ILE A 124 -3.06 -5.10 -6.63
N LYS A 125 -4.23 -5.70 -6.85
CA LYS A 125 -4.52 -7.08 -6.44
C LYS A 125 -3.57 -8.10 -7.07
N GLN A 126 -3.17 -7.87 -8.32
CA GLN A 126 -2.22 -8.71 -9.03
C GLN A 126 -0.77 -8.48 -8.58
N ASN A 127 -0.40 -7.21 -8.40
CA ASN A 127 0.99 -6.79 -8.33
C ASN A 127 1.53 -6.61 -6.91
N ALA A 128 0.68 -6.27 -5.94
CA ALA A 128 1.12 -6.01 -4.58
C ALA A 128 1.52 -7.31 -3.88
N LYS A 129 2.71 -7.32 -3.27
CA LYS A 129 3.26 -8.42 -2.47
C LYS A 129 3.82 -7.88 -1.16
N LEU A 130 3.78 -8.69 -0.12
CA LEU A 130 4.35 -8.35 1.18
C LEU A 130 5.51 -9.27 1.50
N MET A 131 6.53 -8.69 2.12
CA MET A 131 7.74 -9.39 2.49
C MET A 131 8.19 -8.89 3.85
N PHE A 132 8.40 -9.81 4.78
CA PHE A 132 9.10 -9.47 6.02
C PHE A 132 10.58 -9.29 5.71
N LEU A 133 11.18 -8.21 6.22
CA LEU A 133 12.61 -7.96 6.08
C LEU A 133 13.16 -7.31 7.35
N ASP A 134 13.91 -8.09 8.13
CA ASP A 134 14.67 -7.55 9.26
C ASP A 134 16.02 -7.01 8.80
N TRP A 135 16.07 -5.69 8.59
CA TRP A 135 17.29 -4.98 8.23
C TRP A 135 18.35 -4.89 9.33
N PHE A 136 18.08 -5.35 10.56
CA PHE A 136 19.10 -5.46 11.60
C PHE A 136 19.76 -6.85 11.62
N ASP A 137 19.17 -7.84 10.96
CA ASP A 137 19.74 -9.18 10.87
C ASP A 137 20.68 -9.31 9.65
N ASN A 138 21.96 -9.01 9.89
CA ASN A 138 23.01 -9.06 8.87
C ASN A 138 23.46 -10.49 8.50
N ASP A 139 23.01 -11.54 9.20
CA ASP A 139 23.47 -12.93 9.00
C ASP A 139 22.51 -13.79 8.16
N SER A 140 21.33 -13.27 7.83
CA SER A 140 20.28 -14.08 7.24
C SER A 140 20.37 -14.19 5.71
N ARG A 141 21.18 -15.15 5.24
CA ARG A 141 20.92 -15.79 3.92
C ARG A 141 19.58 -16.56 3.89
N THR A 142 18.84 -16.54 5.01
CA THR A 142 17.62 -17.31 5.30
C THR A 142 16.41 -16.44 5.71
N GLY A 143 16.54 -15.11 5.77
CA GLY A 143 15.57 -14.22 6.45
C GLY A 143 14.49 -13.59 5.57
N VAL A 144 14.37 -14.03 4.32
CA VAL A 144 13.39 -13.47 3.37
C VAL A 144 12.20 -14.42 3.29
N GLU A 145 11.12 -14.09 4.01
CA GLU A 145 9.84 -14.80 3.89
C GLU A 145 8.84 -13.91 3.14
N GLU A 146 8.39 -14.40 1.97
CA GLU A 146 7.24 -13.81 1.28
C GLU A 146 5.98 -14.12 2.11
N LEU A 147 5.29 -13.08 2.54
CA LEU A 147 4.05 -13.23 3.27
C LEU A 147 2.90 -13.35 2.27
N SER A 148 2.15 -14.44 2.38
CA SER A 148 0.91 -14.58 1.63
C SER A 148 -0.07 -13.50 2.07
N ILE A 149 -0.58 -12.72 1.10
CA ILE A 149 -1.68 -11.78 1.34
C ILE A 149 -2.92 -12.62 1.61
N GLN A 150 -3.21 -12.86 2.89
CA GLN A 150 -4.49 -13.35 3.35
C GLN A 150 -5.53 -12.25 3.15
N ILE A 151 -6.57 -12.53 2.37
CA ILE A 151 -7.76 -11.69 2.31
C ILE A 151 -8.43 -11.84 3.69
N LEU A 152 -8.25 -10.85 4.55
CA LEU A 152 -8.78 -10.90 5.92
C LEU A 152 -10.32 -11.05 5.85
N PRO A 153 -10.93 -12.00 6.57
CA PRO A 153 -12.38 -12.02 6.75
C PRO A 153 -12.78 -10.80 7.60
N GLN A 154 -13.86 -10.14 7.20
CA GLN A 154 -14.43 -9.04 7.98
C GLN A 154 -14.97 -9.58 9.32
N ASN A 155 -14.51 -8.99 10.44
CA ASN A 155 -15.16 -9.07 11.75
C ASN A 155 -15.86 -7.73 12.04
#